data_AF-A0AAD9QNZ2-F1
#
_entry.id   AF-A0AAD9QNZ2-F1
#
_cell.length_a   1.000
_cell.length_b   1.000
_cell.length_c   1.000
_cell.angle_alpha   90.00
_cell.angle_beta   90.00
_cell.angle_gamma   90.00
#
_symmetry.space_group_name_H-M   'P 1'
#
loop_
_entity.id
_entity.type
_entity.pdbx_description
1 polymer ?
#
loop_
_entity_poly.entity_id
_entity_poly.type
_entity_poly.pdbx_seq_one_letter_code
_entity_poly.pdbx_strand_id
1 'polypeptide(L)'
;MERILSQQLVNFFEEKLPPYLSPYRRNDSCQTALLGLDAVTIQLSMQADLQSASQWFHSNGMALNVDRCLSKRVGSNSEDLPLQLRNGNLQLSSSMKLLGMTIDNALNFREHVSGLVRKVSNQLQKLLNVKDTTYNLRGQHLLNVPRVNTTTYGLHSLCYSASKPWNSLPNSLRSASTTNTIKLALN
;
A
#
# COMPACT_ATOMS: atom_id res chain seq x y z
N MET A 1 -29.07 0.68 0.01
CA MET A 1 -28.91 0.86 1.47
C MET A 1 -27.59 1.56 1.80
N GLU A 2 -26.43 1.05 1.36
CA GLU A 2 -25.12 1.70 1.57
C GLU A 2 -25.02 3.15 1.05
N ARG A 3 -25.62 3.47 -0.10
CA ARG A 3 -25.61 4.83 -0.66
C ARG A 3 -26.33 5.87 0.22
N ILE A 4 -27.40 5.44 0.89
CA ILE A 4 -28.22 6.29 1.77
C ILE A 4 -27.47 6.52 3.08
N LEU A 5 -26.89 5.45 3.65
CA LEU A 5 -26.04 5.54 4.83
C LEU A 5 -24.80 6.41 4.57
N SER A 6 -24.18 6.29 3.39
CA SER A 6 -23.05 7.14 2.98
C SER A 6 -23.44 8.62 2.94
N GLN A 7 -24.60 8.95 2.35
CA GLN A 7 -25.07 10.33 2.32
C GLN A 7 -25.38 10.89 3.71
N GLN A 8 -25.98 10.08 4.59
CA GLN A 8 -26.28 10.46 5.97
C GLN A 8 -25.02 10.66 6.80
N LEU A 9 -24.01 9.80 6.60
CA LEU A 9 -22.69 9.92 7.22
C LEU A 9 -21.99 11.20 6.80
N VAL A 10 -21.94 11.49 5.50
CA VAL A 10 -21.29 12.70 4.97
C VAL A 10 -21.95 13.95 5.56
N ASN A 11 -23.28 14.05 5.49
CA ASN A 11 -24.00 15.21 6.00
C ASN A 11 -23.81 15.39 7.53
N PHE A 12 -23.78 14.29 8.30
CA PHE A 12 -23.59 14.35 9.75
C PHE A 12 -22.18 14.81 10.14
N PHE A 13 -21.16 14.29 9.47
CA PHE A 13 -19.77 14.62 9.78
C PHE A 13 -19.36 16.00 9.25
N GLU A 14 -19.95 16.48 8.15
CA GLU A 14 -19.71 17.84 7.65
C GLU A 14 -20.09 18.94 8.65
N GLU A 15 -21.14 18.74 9.46
CA GLU A 15 -21.57 19.73 10.47
C GLU A 15 -20.80 19.62 11.80
N LYS A 16 -20.21 18.46 12.08
CA LYS A 16 -19.59 18.15 13.38
C LYS A 16 -18.07 18.25 13.35
N LEU A 17 -17.44 17.95 12.21
CA LEU A 17 -16.00 18.03 12.07
C LEU A 17 -15.60 19.45 11.71
N PRO A 18 -14.62 20.04 12.39
CA PRO A 18 -14.13 21.36 12.02
C PRO A 18 -13.53 21.35 10.60
N PRO A 19 -13.65 22.44 9.82
CA PRO A 19 -13.13 22.49 8.45
C PRO A 19 -11.60 22.30 8.37
N TYR A 20 -10.89 22.43 9.49
CA TYR A 20 -9.45 22.23 9.65
C TYR A 20 -9.06 20.77 9.95
N LEU A 21 -9.99 19.91 10.36
CA LEU A 21 -9.76 18.49 10.66
C LEU A 21 -10.14 17.58 9.48
N SER A 22 -10.91 18.09 8.52
CA SER A 22 -11.18 17.46 7.23
C SER A 22 -10.35 18.13 6.11
N PRO A 23 -9.04 17.86 5.96
CA PRO A 23 -8.36 18.20 4.72
C PRO A 23 -8.83 17.24 3.63
N TYR A 24 -10.03 17.49 3.10
CA TYR A 24 -10.51 16.89 1.86
C TYR A 24 -11.03 17.98 0.92
N ARG A 25 -10.06 18.50 0.15
CA ARG A 25 -10.17 19.16 -1.16
C ARG A 25 -11.33 20.13 -1.40
N ARG A 26 -11.03 21.42 -1.25
CA ARG A 26 -11.44 22.44 -2.23
C ARG A 26 -10.38 23.53 -2.29
N ASN A 27 -9.75 23.64 -3.47
CA ASN A 27 -8.93 24.74 -3.98
C ASN A 27 -7.80 25.26 -3.08
N ASP A 28 -6.58 24.93 -3.51
CA ASP A 28 -5.29 25.56 -3.21
C ASP A 28 -4.89 25.72 -1.73
N SER A 29 -4.04 24.76 -1.31
CA SER A 29 -3.08 24.80 -0.19
C SER A 29 -3.61 24.46 1.22
N CYS A 30 -3.55 23.15 1.56
CA CYS A 30 -3.60 22.60 2.92
C CYS A 30 -2.39 22.99 3.82
N GLN A 31 -1.49 23.88 3.39
CA GLN A 31 -0.23 24.14 4.11
C GLN A 31 -0.36 25.12 5.27
N THR A 32 -1.43 25.91 5.36
CA THR A 32 -1.48 27.08 6.27
C THR A 32 -2.27 26.88 7.56
N ALA A 33 -3.06 25.81 7.72
CA ALA A 33 -3.96 25.65 8.87
C ALA A 33 -3.46 24.71 9.99
N LEU A 34 -2.48 23.85 9.72
CA LEU A 34 -2.01 22.83 10.68
C LEU A 34 -0.64 23.15 11.31
N LEU A 35 -0.09 24.33 11.03
CA LEU A 35 1.11 24.86 11.67
C LEU A 35 0.68 25.78 12.82
N GLY A 36 0.41 25.22 14.01
CA GLY A 36 0.26 26.06 15.20
C GLY A 36 -0.64 25.57 16.34
N LEU A 37 -1.25 24.39 16.23
CA LEU A 37 -2.01 23.83 17.35
C LEU A 37 -1.11 22.96 18.22
N ASP A 38 -1.04 23.33 19.50
CA ASP A 38 -0.36 22.54 20.53
C ASP A 38 -0.96 21.11 20.60
N ALA A 39 -0.13 20.14 20.99
CA ALA A 39 -0.51 18.72 20.98
C ALA A 39 -1.77 18.45 21.81
N VAL A 40 -1.96 19.22 22.88
CA VAL A 40 -3.11 19.16 23.79
C VAL A 40 -4.42 19.56 23.08
N THR A 41 -4.40 20.64 22.30
CA THR A 41 -5.59 21.12 21.57
C THR A 41 -6.04 20.11 20.52
N ILE A 42 -5.08 19.46 19.85
CA ILE A 42 -5.34 18.39 18.88
C ILE A 42 -5.97 17.18 19.57
N GLN A 43 -5.50 16.81 20.76
CA GLN A 43 -6.08 15.70 21.52
C GLN A 43 -7.52 15.98 21.91
N LEU A 44 -7.80 17.18 22.42
CA LEU A 44 -9.13 17.56 22.90
C LEU A 44 -10.16 17.58 21.76
N SER A 45 -9.81 18.14 20.60
CA SER A 45 -10.72 18.14 19.44
C SER A 45 -10.96 16.73 18.91
N MET A 46 -9.91 15.93 18.72
CA MET A 46 -10.04 14.53 18.28
C MET A 46 -10.88 13.69 19.25
N GLN A 47 -10.75 13.94 20.55
CA GLN A 47 -11.53 13.25 21.58
C GLN A 47 -13.01 13.62 21.54
N ALA A 48 -13.34 14.89 21.32
CA ALA A 48 -14.71 15.38 21.18
C ALA A 48 -15.39 14.82 19.91
N ASP A 49 -14.65 14.78 18.79
CA ASP A 49 -15.13 14.22 17.53
C ASP A 49 -15.39 12.71 17.65
N LEU A 50 -14.48 11.99 18.30
CA LEU A 50 -14.62 10.56 18.55
C LEU A 50 -15.82 10.25 19.44
N GLN A 51 -16.11 11.09 20.44
CA GLN A 51 -17.31 10.96 21.27
C GLN A 51 -18.58 11.24 20.48
N SER A 52 -18.57 12.28 19.63
CA SER A 52 -19.71 12.63 18.76
C SER A 52 -20.02 11.52 17.77
N ALA A 53 -18.99 10.95 17.14
CA ALA A 53 -19.11 9.79 16.26
C ALA A 53 -19.69 8.59 17.01
N SER A 54 -19.15 8.27 18.20
CA SER A 54 -19.61 7.16 19.05
C SER A 54 -21.09 7.30 19.44
N GLN A 55 -21.52 8.50 19.82
CA GLN A 55 -22.91 8.79 20.12
C GLN A 55 -23.81 8.60 18.89
N TRP A 56 -23.37 9.02 17.72
CA TRP A 56 -24.12 8.83 16.48
C TRP A 56 -24.23 7.35 16.09
N PHE A 57 -23.17 6.56 16.22
CA PHE A 57 -23.25 5.11 16.02
C PHE A 57 -24.31 4.50 16.95
N HIS A 58 -24.31 4.89 18.22
CA HIS A 58 -25.27 4.39 19.19
C HIS A 58 -26.71 4.80 18.88
N SER A 59 -26.94 6.07 18.52
CA SER A 59 -28.28 6.57 18.18
C SER A 59 -28.83 5.96 16.88
N ASN A 60 -27.95 5.52 15.98
CA ASN A 60 -28.32 4.81 14.75
C ASN A 60 -28.36 3.28 14.92
N GLY A 61 -28.32 2.76 16.16
CA GLY A 61 -28.42 1.33 16.45
C GLY A 61 -27.20 0.52 16.02
N MET A 62 -26.06 1.15 15.76
CA MET A 62 -24.82 0.50 15.37
C MET A 62 -23.91 0.28 16.59
N ALA A 63 -23.41 -0.95 16.73
CA ALA A 63 -22.42 -1.29 17.76
C ALA A 63 -21.01 -0.96 17.25
N LEU A 64 -20.34 -0.02 17.91
CA LEU A 64 -18.94 0.30 17.64
C LEU A 64 -18.04 -0.79 18.23
N ASN A 65 -17.17 -1.39 17.40
CA ASN A 65 -16.17 -2.36 17.86
C ASN A 65 -14.91 -1.63 18.33
N VAL A 66 -14.80 -1.42 19.65
CA VAL A 66 -13.69 -0.70 20.29
C VAL A 66 -12.34 -1.35 19.99
N ASP A 67 -12.26 -2.69 19.93
CA ASP A 67 -11.02 -3.42 19.66
C ASP A 67 -10.52 -3.24 18.22
N ARG A 68 -11.41 -2.84 17.30
CA ARG A 68 -11.06 -2.50 15.91
C ARG A 68 -10.80 -1.02 15.68
N CYS A 69 -11.11 -0.16 16.65
CA CYS A 69 -10.77 1.25 16.58
C CYS A 69 -9.28 1.42 16.89
N LEU A 70 -8.52 1.91 15.91
CA LEU A 70 -7.09 2.19 16.05
C LEU A 70 -6.88 3.69 15.93
N SER A 71 -6.08 4.26 16.84
CA SER A 71 -5.62 5.64 16.72
C SER A 71 -4.29 5.68 15.97
N LYS A 72 -4.15 6.63 15.04
CA LYS A 72 -2.94 6.81 14.25
C LYS A 72 -2.60 8.26 14.04
N ARG A 73 -1.43 8.64 14.55
CA ARG A 73 -0.76 9.89 14.23
C ARG A 73 0.33 9.60 13.20
N VAL A 74 0.37 10.44 12.18
CA VAL A 74 1.32 10.33 11.08
C VAL A 74 2.20 11.58 11.11
N GLY A 75 3.52 11.43 11.29
CA GLY A 75 4.44 12.57 11.36
C GLY A 75 5.66 12.37 12.25
N SER A 76 6.69 13.20 12.05
CA SER A 76 8.03 13.05 12.63
C SER A 76 8.10 13.27 14.14
N ASN A 77 7.14 13.98 14.75
CA ASN A 77 7.04 14.26 16.19
C ASN A 77 5.82 13.56 16.77
N SER A 78 5.87 12.23 16.85
CA SER A 78 4.80 11.38 17.38
C SER A 78 5.00 11.16 18.87
N GLU A 79 4.73 12.19 19.69
CA GLU A 79 4.33 11.89 21.06
C GLU A 79 2.96 11.21 21.02
N ASP A 80 2.81 10.17 21.82
CA ASP A 80 1.58 9.39 21.90
C ASP A 80 0.46 10.27 22.45
N LEU A 81 -0.62 10.39 21.68
CA LEU A 81 -1.84 11.05 22.11
C LEU A 81 -2.85 9.97 22.50
N PRO A 82 -2.96 9.60 23.79
CA PRO A 82 -3.91 8.60 24.23
C PRO A 82 -5.34 9.14 24.03
N LEU A 83 -6.08 8.49 23.13
CA LEU A 83 -7.51 8.71 22.94
C LEU A 83 -8.30 7.63 23.67
N GLN A 84 -9.36 8.03 24.35
CA GLN A 84 -10.23 7.14 25.12
C GLN A 84 -11.54 6.90 24.35
N LEU A 85 -11.93 5.64 24.20
CA LEU A 85 -13.22 5.27 23.63
C LEU A 85 -14.00 4.42 24.61
N ARG A 86 -15.15 4.96 25.02
CA ARG A 86 -16.20 4.36 25.86
C ARG A 86 -15.81 3.93 27.26
N ASN A 87 -14.66 3.26 27.48
CA ASN A 87 -14.01 2.91 28.76
C ASN A 87 -12.56 2.38 28.60
N GLY A 88 -11.97 2.42 27.40
CA GLY A 88 -10.63 1.88 27.12
C GLY A 88 -9.76 2.84 26.30
N ASN A 89 -8.44 2.74 26.50
CA ASN A 89 -7.47 3.45 25.66
C ASN A 89 -7.41 2.77 24.29
N LEU A 90 -7.48 3.57 23.22
CA LEU A 90 -7.28 3.04 21.87
C LEU A 90 -5.84 2.56 21.70
N GLN A 91 -5.67 1.35 21.17
CA GLN A 91 -4.34 0.84 20.87
C GLN A 91 -3.72 1.63 19.72
N LEU A 92 -2.48 2.09 19.95
CA LEU A 92 -1.66 2.66 18.91
C LEU A 92 -1.15 1.54 18.00
N SER A 93 -1.34 1.70 16.71
CA SER A 93 -0.84 0.74 15.72
C SER A 93 0.22 1.40 14.83
N SER A 94 1.36 0.73 14.65
CA SER A 94 2.49 1.23 13.87
C SER A 94 2.28 1.22 12.34
N SER A 95 1.38 0.39 11.82
CA SER A 95 1.01 0.34 10.40
C SER A 95 -0.48 0.00 10.19
N MET A 96 -1.16 0.67 9.24
CA MET A 96 -2.60 0.42 8.97
C MET A 96 -2.91 0.39 7.51
N LYS A 97 -3.88 -0.46 7.17
CA LYS A 97 -4.47 -0.47 5.85
C LYS A 97 -5.50 0.64 5.71
N LEU A 98 -5.23 1.56 4.80
CA LEU A 98 -6.17 2.60 4.40
C LEU A 98 -6.29 2.57 2.87
N LEU A 99 -7.52 2.40 2.36
CA LEU A 99 -7.81 2.35 0.92
C LEU A 99 -6.96 1.32 0.14
N GLY A 100 -6.62 0.20 0.79
CA GLY A 100 -5.81 -0.86 0.18
C GLY A 100 -4.29 -0.63 0.21
N MET A 101 -3.82 0.52 0.69
CA MET A 101 -2.40 0.77 0.96
C MET A 101 -2.08 0.53 2.44
N THR A 102 -0.85 0.12 2.75
CA THR A 102 -0.37 0.02 4.13
C THR A 102 0.44 1.28 4.45
N ILE A 103 0.00 2.04 5.45
CA ILE A 103 0.59 3.31 5.87
C ILE A 103 1.29 3.11 7.20
N ASP A 104 2.59 3.42 7.23
CA ASP A 104 3.45 3.35 8.41
C ASP A 104 3.52 4.73 9.09
N ASN A 105 3.79 4.76 10.40
CA ASN A 105 3.86 5.99 11.20
C ASN A 105 4.81 7.06 10.63
N ALA A 106 5.92 6.60 10.06
CA ALA A 106 6.95 7.45 9.46
C ALA A 106 6.75 7.71 7.95
N LEU A 107 5.60 7.32 7.38
CA LEU A 107 5.31 7.42 5.94
C LEU A 107 6.42 6.86 5.04
N ASN A 108 7.12 5.82 5.52
CA ASN A 108 8.22 5.21 4.75
C ASN A 108 7.72 4.16 3.74
N PHE A 109 6.45 3.74 3.82
CA PHE A 109 5.76 2.80 2.93
C PHE A 109 6.53 1.49 2.66
N ARG A 110 7.47 1.11 3.53
CA ARG A 110 8.38 -0.01 3.26
C ARG A 110 7.61 -1.32 3.17
N GLU A 111 6.64 -1.53 4.06
CA GLU A 111 5.80 -2.72 4.06
C GLU A 111 4.98 -2.80 2.77
N HIS A 112 4.39 -1.68 2.36
CA HIS A 112 3.59 -1.62 1.14
C HIS A 112 4.42 -1.91 -0.11
N VAL A 113 5.57 -1.23 -0.27
CA VAL A 113 6.47 -1.42 -1.41
C VAL A 113 7.00 -2.85 -1.45
N SER A 114 7.43 -3.39 -0.32
CA SER A 114 7.86 -4.80 -0.22
C SER A 114 6.74 -5.76 -0.64
N GLY A 115 5.52 -5.52 -0.19
CA GLY A 115 4.34 -6.30 -0.59
C GLY A 115 4.07 -6.26 -2.09
N LEU A 116 4.19 -5.09 -2.73
CA LEU A 116 4.04 -4.93 -4.19
C LEU A 116 5.16 -5.63 -4.96
N VAL A 117 6.43 -5.41 -4.57
CA VAL A 117 7.60 -6.05 -5.20
C VAL A 117 7.48 -7.56 -5.14
N ARG A 118 7.07 -8.11 -3.98
CA ARG A 118 6.83 -9.55 -3.84
C ARG A 118 5.73 -10.06 -4.77
N LYS A 119 4.61 -9.34 -4.88
CA LYS A 119 3.52 -9.71 -5.81
C LYS A 119 4.01 -9.73 -7.25
N VAL A 120 4.72 -8.69 -7.68
CA VAL A 120 5.28 -8.60 -9.04
C VAL A 120 6.30 -9.71 -9.27
N SER A 121 7.23 -9.93 -8.33
CA SER A 121 8.22 -10.99 -8.41
C SER A 121 7.58 -12.37 -8.58
N ASN A 122 6.55 -12.68 -7.80
CA ASN A 122 5.82 -13.95 -7.93
C ASN A 122 5.10 -14.10 -9.28
N GLN A 123 4.56 -13.01 -9.84
CA GLN A 123 3.97 -13.05 -11.18
C GLN A 123 5.03 -13.24 -12.26
N LEU A 124 6.17 -12.54 -12.14
CA LEU A 124 7.30 -12.68 -13.06
C LEU A 124 7.86 -14.10 -13.04
N GLN A 125 8.01 -14.72 -11.88
CA GLN A 125 8.46 -16.11 -11.76
C GLN A 125 7.54 -17.07 -12.53
N LYS A 126 6.22 -16.90 -12.41
CA LYS A 126 5.23 -17.71 -13.15
C LYS A 126 5.23 -17.47 -14.65
N LEU A 127 5.60 -16.28 -15.09
CA LEU A 127 5.65 -15.91 -16.52
C LEU A 127 6.99 -16.36 -17.16
N LEU A 128 8.07 -16.28 -16.40
CA LEU A 128 9.44 -16.58 -16.83
C LEU A 128 9.95 -17.85 -16.14
N ASN A 129 9.30 -18.98 -16.40
CA ASN A 129 9.73 -20.25 -15.83
C ASN A 129 10.98 -20.78 -16.55
N VAL A 130 11.89 -21.37 -15.77
CA VAL A 130 13.03 -22.14 -16.30
C VAL A 130 12.48 -23.39 -16.98
N LYS A 131 13.11 -23.79 -18.09
CA LYS A 131 12.78 -25.05 -18.76
C LYS A 131 13.24 -26.22 -17.89
N ASP A 132 12.27 -27.00 -17.43
CA ASP A 132 12.52 -28.30 -16.83
C ASP A 132 12.76 -29.31 -17.96
N THR A 133 14.02 -29.67 -18.20
CA THR A 133 14.38 -30.71 -19.15
C THR A 133 15.10 -31.84 -18.45
N THR A 134 14.58 -33.07 -18.61
CA THR A 134 15.17 -34.30 -18.07
C THR A 134 16.46 -34.71 -18.77
N TYR A 135 16.79 -34.05 -19.88
CA TYR A 135 17.97 -34.29 -20.71
C TYR A 135 18.89 -33.07 -20.72
N ASN A 136 20.21 -33.33 -20.75
CA ASN A 136 21.23 -32.29 -20.85
C ASN A 136 21.19 -31.63 -22.24
N LEU A 137 20.45 -30.53 -22.37
CA LEU A 137 20.54 -29.66 -23.55
C LEU A 137 21.87 -28.92 -23.57
N ARG A 138 22.31 -28.46 -24.76
CA ARG A 138 23.55 -27.66 -24.95
C ARG A 138 23.56 -26.31 -24.19
N GLY A 139 22.56 -26.00 -23.36
CA GLY A 139 22.47 -24.79 -22.54
C GLY A 139 21.78 -25.06 -21.20
N GLN A 140 22.34 -24.48 -20.13
CA GLN A 140 21.78 -24.51 -18.78
C GLN A 140 20.99 -23.22 -18.49
N HIS A 141 20.04 -23.28 -17.55
CA HIS A 141 19.22 -22.14 -17.09
C HIS A 141 18.42 -21.44 -18.21
N LEU A 142 17.91 -22.20 -19.17
CA LEU A 142 17.09 -21.67 -20.28
C LEU A 142 15.67 -21.37 -19.80
N LEU A 143 15.05 -20.31 -20.32
CA LEU A 143 13.66 -19.96 -20.03
C LEU A 143 12.71 -20.58 -21.06
N ASN A 144 11.48 -20.89 -20.63
CA ASN A 144 10.43 -21.32 -21.54
C ASN A 144 10.02 -20.15 -22.46
N VAL A 145 10.01 -20.39 -23.78
CA VAL A 145 9.60 -19.38 -24.77
C VAL A 145 8.19 -19.75 -25.21
N PRO A 146 7.17 -18.92 -24.91
CA PRO A 146 5.80 -19.25 -25.27
C PRO A 146 5.60 -19.23 -26.78
N ARG A 147 4.70 -20.08 -27.28
CA ARG A 147 4.22 -19.99 -28.66
C ARG A 147 3.35 -18.74 -28.80
N VAL A 148 3.75 -17.83 -29.67
CA VAL A 148 3.02 -16.60 -29.95
C VAL A 148 2.24 -16.76 -31.26
N ASN A 149 0.95 -16.44 -31.24
CA ASN A 149 0.07 -16.60 -32.40
C ASN A 149 -0.13 -15.29 -33.17
N THR A 150 0.26 -14.15 -32.61
CA THR A 150 0.10 -12.83 -33.22
C THR A 150 1.42 -12.06 -33.22
N THR A 151 1.69 -11.36 -34.32
CA THR A 151 2.89 -10.52 -34.46
C THR A 151 2.72 -9.17 -33.76
N THR A 152 1.48 -8.66 -33.64
CA THR A 152 1.18 -7.35 -33.05
C THR A 152 1.33 -7.29 -31.53
N TYR A 153 0.91 -8.33 -30.80
CA TYR A 153 0.95 -8.34 -29.33
C TYR A 153 1.77 -9.49 -28.77
N GLY A 154 1.74 -10.66 -29.43
CA GLY A 154 2.47 -11.84 -28.98
C GLY A 154 3.98 -11.62 -28.94
N LEU A 155 4.57 -11.07 -30.01
CA LEU A 155 6.00 -10.76 -30.07
C LEU A 155 6.44 -9.66 -29.10
N HIS A 156 5.53 -8.76 -28.72
CA HIS A 156 5.78 -7.69 -27.75
C HIS A 156 5.46 -8.09 -26.31
N SER A 157 4.97 -9.32 -26.08
CA SER A 157 4.72 -9.83 -24.74
C SER A 157 6.01 -9.92 -23.95
N LEU A 158 5.95 -9.54 -22.67
CA LEU A 158 7.08 -9.62 -21.74
C LEU A 158 7.74 -11.00 -21.76
N CYS A 159 6.95 -12.08 -21.79
CA CYS A 159 7.47 -13.44 -21.79
C CYS A 159 8.31 -13.74 -23.04
N TYR A 160 7.85 -13.30 -24.20
CA TYR A 160 8.57 -13.53 -25.46
C TYR A 160 9.83 -12.67 -25.52
N SER A 161 9.68 -11.37 -25.27
CA SER A 161 10.75 -10.38 -25.31
C SER A 161 11.82 -10.58 -24.26
N ALA A 162 11.52 -11.22 -23.12
CA ALA A 162 12.51 -11.56 -22.10
C ALA A 162 13.17 -12.93 -22.36
N SER A 163 12.39 -13.98 -22.62
CA SER A 163 12.94 -15.34 -22.75
C SER A 163 13.80 -15.54 -23.99
N LYS A 164 13.45 -14.89 -25.12
CA LYS A 164 14.18 -15.09 -26.39
C LYS A 164 15.61 -14.53 -26.33
N PRO A 165 15.85 -13.26 -25.94
CA PRO A 165 17.22 -12.75 -25.77
C PRO A 165 18.00 -13.46 -24.66
N TRP A 166 17.36 -13.79 -23.53
CA TRP A 166 18.00 -14.52 -22.43
C TRP A 166 18.60 -15.87 -22.89
N ASN A 167 17.86 -16.62 -23.71
CA ASN A 167 18.31 -17.90 -24.24
C ASN A 167 19.44 -17.77 -25.27
N SER A 168 19.59 -16.61 -25.92
CA SER A 168 20.69 -16.34 -26.84
C SER A 168 22.03 -16.03 -26.15
N LEU A 169 22.03 -15.81 -24.83
CA LEU A 169 23.26 -15.50 -24.08
C LEU A 169 24.18 -16.73 -23.93
N PRO A 170 25.48 -16.55 -23.64
CA PRO A 170 26.36 -17.62 -23.18
C PRO A 170 25.95 -18.18 -21.80
N ASN A 171 26.21 -19.47 -21.55
CA ASN A 171 25.93 -20.10 -20.25
C ASN A 171 26.69 -19.44 -19.08
N SER A 172 27.90 -18.92 -19.35
CA SER A 172 28.71 -18.21 -18.35
C SER A 172 28.01 -16.97 -17.81
N LEU A 173 27.29 -16.22 -18.66
CA LEU A 173 26.53 -15.04 -18.26
C LEU A 173 25.22 -15.40 -17.57
N ARG A 174 24.53 -16.46 -18.01
CA ARG A 174 23.31 -16.94 -17.35
C ARG A 174 23.54 -17.49 -15.95
N SER A 175 24.71 -18.07 -15.70
CA SER A 175 25.07 -18.69 -14.41
C SER A 175 25.78 -17.71 -13.47
N ALA A 176 25.95 -16.45 -13.87
CA ALA A 176 26.56 -15.42 -13.05
C ALA A 176 25.70 -15.11 -11.83
N SER A 177 26.29 -15.16 -10.64
CA SER A 177 25.58 -14.92 -9.37
C SER A 177 25.35 -13.44 -9.07
N THR A 178 26.07 -12.53 -9.75
CA THR A 178 26.12 -11.10 -9.41
C THR A 178 25.77 -10.24 -10.61
N THR A 179 24.99 -9.18 -10.40
CA THR A 179 24.63 -8.23 -11.47
C THR A 179 25.84 -7.48 -12.02
N ASN A 180 26.86 -7.22 -11.20
CA ASN A 180 28.08 -6.52 -11.62
C ASN A 180 28.89 -7.31 -12.66
N THR A 181 28.98 -8.64 -12.54
CA THR A 181 29.71 -9.47 -13.51
C THR A 181 28.99 -9.49 -14.86
N ILE A 182 27.66 -9.45 -14.86
CA ILE A 182 26.85 -9.35 -16.08
C ILE A 182 27.07 -7.99 -16.75
N LYS A 183 27.06 -6.89 -15.98
CA LYS A 183 27.30 -5.53 -16.50
C LYS A 183 28.69 -5.39 -17.13
N LEU A 184 29.71 -5.93 -16.48
CA LEU A 184 31.09 -5.87 -16.97
C LEU A 184 31.31 -6.68 -18.26
N ALA A 185 30.50 -7.70 -18.53
CA ALA A 185 30.64 -8.53 -19.72
C ALA A 185 29.79 -8.06 -20.91
N LEU A 186 28.93 -7.05 -20.72
CA LEU A 186 28.07 -6.46 -21.75
C LEU A 186 28.56 -5.08 -22.23
N ASN A 187 29.51 -4.47 -21.50
CA ASN A 187 30.24 -3.27 -21.90
C ASN A 187 31.55 -3.66 -22.58
#